data_AF-A0A6J1LV29-F1
#
_entry.id   AF-A0A6J1LV29-F1
#
_cell.length_a   1.000
_cell.length_b   1.000
_cell.length_c   1.000
_cell.angle_alpha   90.00
_cell.angle_beta   90.00
_cell.angle_gamma   90.00
#
_symmetry.space_group_name_H-M   'P 1'
#
loop_
_entity.id
_entity.type
_entity.pdbx_description
1 polymer ?
#
loop_
_entity_poly.entity_id
_entity_poly.type
_entity_poly.pdbx_seq_one_letter_code
_entity_poly.pdbx_strand_id
1 'polypeptide(L)'
;MGDADHNKISVDTLCEVWEEMQRTFEMDIRVLLDKAKELAMELSKAVESSAEPVGRLRSQQQFKLNYLMIHLTEELQRRSDKACAKRRLQEWNKSLDKMRNKLASLSQSLSKLGLIDVLAMQELCELPDNSTHNYELLSQAVQRCEEIRTANLSVLIDQVHTEINEWCDLTLQYPSVRNYQKDCCTEELLDLLEEQLKEIKNYYNSNKSIFEMYAKRVKLWTRMEALEEKAKKPNRYHNRGGALLREERERKTISIKLPKIEQQLRELVQAYEQGNGRPFLVQGEEVLGRIANEWEDYRMAKEQKTAARKKAASDTILEPLNSTFSSLISLRKTTSVPYFNSSIGSVGTRPA
;
A
#
# COMPACT_ATOMS: atom_id res chain seq x y z
N MET A 1 -19.46 -34.01 27.50
CA MET A 1 -18.28 -33.51 28.24
C MET A 1 -18.25 -32.01 27.94
N GLY A 2 -19.06 -31.22 28.66
CA GLY A 2 -18.67 -30.62 29.94
C GLY A 2 -17.91 -29.34 29.59
N ASP A 3 -18.59 -28.24 29.27
CA ASP A 3 -19.22 -27.32 30.24
C ASP A 3 -18.27 -27.05 31.42
N ALA A 4 -17.28 -26.21 31.15
CA ALA A 4 -16.33 -25.65 32.11
C ALA A 4 -15.66 -24.40 31.52
N ASP A 5 -16.47 -23.46 31.03
CA ASP A 5 -16.01 -22.08 30.80
C ASP A 5 -16.72 -21.15 31.80
N HIS A 6 -16.68 -21.56 33.07
CA HIS A 6 -17.04 -20.67 34.16
C HIS A 6 -15.91 -19.66 34.36
N ASN A 7 -16.17 -18.46 33.87
CA ASN A 7 -15.96 -17.24 34.63
C ASN A 7 -14.50 -16.79 34.82
N LYS A 8 -13.72 -16.71 33.74
CA LYS A 8 -12.62 -15.74 33.70
C LYS A 8 -13.19 -14.35 33.44
N ILE A 9 -13.65 -13.70 34.51
CA ILE A 9 -13.88 -12.26 34.49
C ILE A 9 -12.52 -11.62 34.18
N SER A 10 -12.39 -11.00 33.01
CA SER A 10 -11.18 -10.26 32.63
C SER A 10 -10.97 -9.09 33.60
N VAL A 11 -9.71 -8.72 33.86
CA VAL A 11 -9.38 -7.51 34.61
C VAL A 11 -10.07 -6.29 33.99
N ASP A 12 -10.19 -6.27 32.66
CA ASP A 12 -10.89 -5.20 31.93
C ASP A 12 -12.38 -5.15 32.29
N THR A 13 -13.06 -6.30 32.33
CA THR A 13 -14.48 -6.36 32.73
C THR A 13 -14.71 -5.94 34.19
N LEU A 14 -13.77 -6.20 35.10
CA LEU A 14 -13.85 -5.69 36.47
C LEU A 14 -13.65 -4.17 36.52
N CYS A 15 -12.73 -3.63 35.73
CA CYS A 15 -12.52 -2.20 35.61
C CYS A 15 -13.76 -1.48 35.06
N GLU A 16 -14.42 -2.05 34.05
CA GLU A 16 -15.65 -1.50 33.47
C GLU A 16 -16.78 -1.45 34.49
N VAL A 17 -17.05 -2.57 35.19
CA VAL A 17 -18.07 -2.65 36.23
C VAL A 17 -17.77 -1.66 37.36
N TRP A 18 -16.50 -1.54 37.77
CA TRP A 18 -16.09 -0.55 38.77
C TRP A 18 -16.32 0.88 38.31
N GLU A 19 -15.97 1.22 37.06
CA GLU A 19 -16.23 2.55 36.51
C GLU A 19 -17.73 2.88 36.44
N GLU A 20 -18.57 1.90 36.11
CA GLU A 20 -20.02 2.06 36.11
C GLU A 20 -20.59 2.30 37.52
N MET A 21 -20.15 1.52 38.50
CA MET A 21 -20.48 1.75 39.92
C MET A 21 -20.02 3.14 40.38
N GLN A 22 -18.87 3.61 39.88
CA GLN A 22 -18.36 4.91 40.26
C GLN A 22 -19.18 6.07 39.65
N ARG A 23 -19.70 5.90 38.42
CA ARG A 23 -20.60 6.86 37.74
C ARG A 23 -21.97 6.91 38.42
N THR A 24 -22.54 5.76 38.77
CA THR A 24 -23.83 5.68 39.48
C THR A 24 -23.74 6.38 40.84
N PHE A 25 -22.69 6.12 41.61
CA PHE A 25 -22.48 6.83 42.87
C PHE A 25 -22.30 8.35 42.71
N GLU A 26 -21.62 8.80 41.66
CA GLU A 26 -21.52 10.25 41.38
C GLU A 26 -22.89 10.86 41.04
N MET A 27 -23.72 10.14 40.28
CA MET A 27 -25.10 10.55 39.99
C MET A 27 -25.94 10.62 41.28
N ASP A 28 -25.81 9.63 42.16
CA ASP A 28 -26.51 9.59 43.44
C ASP A 28 -26.14 10.78 44.33
N ILE A 29 -24.85 11.16 44.38
CA ILE A 29 -24.42 12.36 45.11
C ILE A 29 -25.08 13.61 44.53
N ARG A 30 -25.15 13.76 43.21
CA ARG A 30 -25.80 14.92 42.57
C ARG A 30 -27.29 14.99 42.91
N VAL A 31 -28.00 13.86 42.81
CA VAL A 31 -29.42 13.77 43.17
C VAL A 31 -29.65 14.13 44.65
N LEU A 32 -28.80 13.63 45.55
CA LEU A 32 -28.85 13.96 46.97
C LEU A 32 -28.59 15.45 47.23
N LEU A 33 -27.63 16.04 46.52
CA LEU A 33 -27.30 17.45 46.61
C LEU A 33 -28.47 18.33 46.14
N ASP A 34 -29.14 17.96 45.05
CA ASP A 34 -30.29 18.70 44.52
C ASP A 34 -31.50 18.63 45.48
N LYS A 35 -31.81 17.44 46.01
CA LYS A 35 -32.82 17.29 47.08
C LYS A 35 -32.46 18.09 48.33
N ALA A 36 -31.19 18.14 48.72
CA ALA A 36 -30.75 18.92 49.86
C ALA A 36 -30.92 20.44 49.64
N LYS A 37 -30.67 20.93 48.41
CA LYS A 37 -30.93 22.33 48.04
C LYS A 37 -32.43 22.66 48.04
N GLU A 38 -33.28 21.75 47.53
CA GLU A 38 -34.74 21.89 47.57
C GLU A 38 -35.23 22.02 49.02
N LEU A 39 -34.80 21.12 49.91
CA LEU A 39 -35.13 21.17 51.34
C LEU A 39 -34.61 22.45 52.02
N ALA A 40 -33.44 22.96 51.62
CA ALA A 40 -32.91 24.22 52.14
C ALA A 40 -33.77 25.43 51.72
N MET A 41 -34.32 25.40 50.49
CA MET A 41 -35.23 26.41 49.96
C MET A 41 -36.62 26.34 50.63
N GLU A 42 -37.12 25.14 50.92
CA GLU A 42 -38.36 24.96 51.69
C GLU A 42 -38.22 25.46 53.12
N LEU A 43 -37.09 25.15 53.78
CA LEU A 43 -36.79 25.61 55.12
C LEU A 43 -36.65 27.14 55.19
N SER A 44 -36.06 27.79 54.18
CA SER A 44 -35.97 29.26 54.14
C SER A 44 -37.33 29.92 53.90
N LYS A 45 -38.16 29.37 53.02
CA LYS A 45 -39.53 29.87 52.77
C LYS A 45 -40.45 29.73 54.00
N ALA A 46 -40.26 28.66 54.79
CA ALA A 46 -41.00 28.45 56.03
C ALA A 46 -40.57 29.37 57.18
N VAL A 47 -39.40 30.02 57.10
CA VAL A 47 -38.92 31.02 58.08
C VAL A 47 -39.69 32.33 57.97
N GLU A 48 -40.20 32.68 56.79
CA GLU A 48 -40.98 33.90 56.58
C GLU A 48 -42.41 33.85 57.15
N SER A 49 -42.90 32.69 57.63
CA SER A 49 -44.33 32.47 57.98
C SER A 49 -44.66 32.00 59.41
N SER A 50 -43.68 31.76 60.30
CA SER A 50 -43.92 31.02 61.57
C SER A 50 -43.34 31.68 62.83
N ALA A 51 -44.13 31.73 63.91
CA ALA A 51 -43.81 32.29 65.24
C ALA A 51 -42.82 31.45 66.10
N GLU A 52 -42.31 32.08 67.16
CA GLU A 52 -40.97 31.93 67.78
C GLU A 52 -40.57 30.68 68.61
N PRO A 53 -41.37 29.62 68.93
CA PRO A 53 -40.85 28.47 69.69
C PRO A 53 -40.14 27.39 68.84
N VAL A 54 -40.38 27.36 67.52
CA VAL A 54 -39.92 26.31 66.58
C VAL A 54 -38.47 26.52 66.11
N GLY A 55 -37.85 27.65 66.47
CA GLY A 55 -36.54 28.07 65.96
C GLY A 55 -35.38 27.11 66.27
N ARG A 56 -35.30 26.54 67.48
CA ARG A 56 -34.13 25.72 67.87
C ARG A 56 -34.02 24.39 67.10
N LEU A 57 -35.12 23.64 67.01
CA LEU A 57 -35.13 22.35 66.29
C LEU A 57 -34.91 22.57 64.79
N ARG A 58 -35.51 23.64 64.23
CA ARG A 58 -35.34 24.03 62.82
C ARG A 58 -33.90 24.45 62.52
N SER A 59 -33.28 25.26 63.38
CA SER A 59 -31.85 25.63 63.26
C SER A 59 -30.93 24.40 63.33
N GLN A 60 -31.26 23.41 64.16
CA GLN A 60 -30.51 22.15 64.23
C GLN A 60 -30.66 21.32 62.93
N GLN A 61 -31.86 21.27 62.35
CA GLN A 61 -32.10 20.61 61.06
C GLN A 61 -31.35 21.32 59.93
N GLN A 62 -31.36 22.66 59.92
CA GLN A 62 -30.67 23.46 58.92
C GLN A 62 -29.14 23.34 59.02
N PHE A 63 -28.59 23.25 60.23
CA PHE A 63 -27.17 22.95 60.43
C PHE A 63 -26.79 21.58 59.87
N LYS A 64 -27.58 20.54 60.16
CA LYS A 64 -27.36 19.18 59.62
C LYS A 64 -27.42 19.15 58.10
N LEU A 65 -28.38 19.88 57.52
CA LEU A 65 -28.55 19.98 56.07
C LEU A 65 -27.37 20.71 55.41
N ASN A 66 -26.95 21.85 55.96
CA ASN A 66 -25.78 22.59 55.46
C ASN A 66 -24.50 21.76 55.54
N TYR A 67 -24.30 21.03 56.64
CA TYR A 67 -23.18 20.11 56.80
C TYR A 67 -23.19 19.01 55.72
N LEU A 68 -24.35 18.39 55.48
CA LEU A 68 -24.51 17.39 54.42
C LEU A 68 -24.20 17.98 53.03
N MET A 69 -24.71 19.17 52.72
CA MET A 69 -24.46 19.84 51.45
C MET A 69 -22.98 20.14 51.21
N ILE A 70 -22.25 20.59 52.24
CA ILE A 70 -20.81 20.84 52.14
C ILE A 70 -20.07 19.53 51.81
N HIS A 71 -20.34 18.45 52.54
CA HIS A 71 -19.71 17.14 52.30
C HIS A 71 -19.98 16.58 50.90
N LEU A 72 -21.23 16.64 50.44
CA LEU A 72 -21.60 16.17 49.10
C LEU A 72 -20.91 17.01 48.00
N THR A 73 -20.79 18.34 48.22
CA THR A 73 -20.11 19.24 47.28
C THR A 73 -18.61 18.96 47.22
N GLU A 74 -17.96 18.79 48.38
CA GLU A 74 -16.54 18.44 48.45
C GLU A 74 -16.25 17.09 47.78
N GLU A 75 -17.12 16.09 47.97
CA GLU A 75 -16.93 14.77 47.37
C GLU A 75 -17.08 14.79 45.84
N LEU A 76 -18.04 15.56 45.31
CA LEU A 76 -18.12 15.81 43.86
C LEU A 76 -16.88 16.53 43.34
N GLN A 77 -16.38 17.53 44.07
CA GLN A 77 -15.18 18.26 43.69
C GLN A 77 -13.96 17.33 43.64
N ARG A 78 -13.72 16.54 44.69
CA ARG A 78 -12.63 15.54 44.73
C ARG A 78 -12.69 14.58 43.55
N ARG A 79 -13.90 14.11 43.20
CA ARG A 79 -14.11 13.21 42.05
C ARG A 79 -13.84 13.89 40.72
N SER A 80 -14.32 15.12 40.56
CA SER A 80 -14.03 15.95 39.38
C SER A 80 -12.53 16.17 39.21
N ASP A 81 -11.82 16.50 40.29
CA ASP A 81 -10.36 16.70 40.28
C ASP A 81 -9.60 15.41 39.93
N LYS A 82 -10.02 14.26 40.49
CA LYS A 82 -9.47 12.94 40.14
C LYS A 82 -9.69 12.61 38.66
N ALA A 83 -10.88 12.88 38.12
CA ALA A 83 -11.20 12.66 36.71
C ALA A 83 -10.42 13.61 35.79
N CYS A 84 -10.20 14.85 36.22
CA CYS A 84 -9.36 15.83 35.53
C CYS A 84 -7.89 15.36 35.46
N ALA A 85 -7.33 14.91 36.59
CA ALA A 85 -5.99 14.35 36.66
C ALA A 85 -5.83 13.10 35.77
N LYS A 86 -6.80 12.18 35.78
CA LYS A 86 -6.81 10.99 34.90
C LYS A 86 -6.78 11.39 33.41
N ARG A 87 -7.59 12.37 33.01
CA ARG A 87 -7.61 12.89 31.62
C ARG A 87 -6.27 13.51 31.22
N ARG A 88 -5.69 14.36 32.06
CA ARG A 88 -4.37 14.97 31.81
C ARG A 88 -3.28 13.91 31.63
N LEU A 89 -3.28 12.86 32.45
CA LEU A 89 -2.33 11.75 32.32
C LEU A 89 -2.53 10.98 31.00
N GLN A 90 -3.77 10.74 30.59
CA GLN A 90 -4.06 10.11 29.29
C GLN A 90 -3.60 10.97 28.11
N GLU A 91 -3.81 12.29 28.17
CA GLU A 91 -3.32 13.23 27.15
C GLU A 91 -1.80 13.27 27.09
N TRP A 92 -1.13 13.28 28.25
CA TRP A 92 0.32 13.19 28.36
C TRP A 92 0.86 11.90 27.73
N ASN A 93 0.28 10.75 28.07
CA ASN A 93 0.65 9.45 27.49
C ASN A 93 0.46 9.44 25.97
N LYS A 94 -0.68 9.93 25.48
CA LYS A 94 -0.93 10.08 24.03
C LYS A 94 0.11 10.97 23.35
N SER A 95 0.57 12.02 24.02
CA SER A 95 1.62 12.91 23.49
C SER A 95 2.96 12.18 23.38
N LEU A 96 3.35 11.41 24.41
CA LEU A 96 4.54 10.58 24.39
C LEU A 96 4.49 9.52 23.27
N ASP A 97 3.36 8.84 23.11
CA ASP A 97 3.19 7.84 22.06
C ASP A 97 3.30 8.46 20.66
N LYS A 98 2.78 9.68 20.46
CA LYS A 98 3.00 10.44 19.23
C LYS A 98 4.47 10.73 18.98
N MET A 99 5.23 11.10 20.02
CA MET A 99 6.67 11.35 19.89
C MET A 99 7.45 10.06 19.60
N ARG A 100 7.13 8.94 20.26
CA ARG A 100 7.71 7.62 19.97
C ARG A 100 7.46 7.23 18.52
N ASN A 101 6.24 7.39 18.03
CA ASN A 101 5.89 7.10 16.63
C ASN A 101 6.63 8.01 15.65
N LYS A 102 6.75 9.31 15.96
CA LYS A 102 7.51 10.25 15.16
C LYS A 102 9.00 9.87 15.12
N LEU A 103 9.59 9.57 16.27
CA LEU A 103 10.97 9.13 16.38
C LEU A 103 11.21 7.84 15.59
N ALA A 104 10.31 6.85 15.68
CA ALA A 104 10.39 5.61 14.91
C ALA A 104 10.31 5.84 13.39
N SER A 105 9.43 6.75 12.95
CA SER A 105 9.34 7.10 11.52
C SER A 105 10.61 7.79 11.00
N LEU A 106 11.16 8.72 11.77
CA LEU A 106 12.39 9.44 11.43
C LEU A 106 13.62 8.52 11.48
N SER A 107 13.70 7.65 12.50
CA SER A 107 14.80 6.70 12.62
C SER A 107 14.78 5.69 11.48
N GLN A 108 13.60 5.24 11.02
CA GLN A 108 13.50 4.34 9.88
C GLN A 108 13.98 4.99 8.57
N SER A 109 13.63 6.25 8.30
CA SER A 109 14.08 6.94 7.08
C SER A 109 15.58 7.23 7.13
N LEU A 110 16.11 7.67 8.27
CA LEU A 110 17.52 7.99 8.45
C LEU A 110 18.41 6.74 8.57
N SER A 111 17.86 5.62 9.06
CA SER A 111 18.53 4.31 9.11
C SER A 111 18.90 3.80 7.72
N LYS A 112 18.04 4.00 6.71
CA LYS A 112 18.34 3.62 5.33
C LYS A 112 19.59 4.30 4.78
N LEU A 113 19.92 5.49 5.30
CA LEU A 113 21.12 6.25 4.94
C LEU A 113 22.33 5.94 5.83
N GLY A 114 22.18 5.10 6.86
CA GLY A 114 23.23 4.80 7.83
C GLY A 114 23.65 6.00 8.69
N LEU A 115 22.79 7.03 8.80
CA LEU A 115 23.12 8.29 9.49
C LEU A 115 22.85 8.24 11.00
N ILE A 116 22.22 7.17 11.49
CA ILE A 116 21.80 7.03 12.90
C ILE A 116 22.04 5.60 13.39
N ASP A 117 22.40 5.48 14.67
CA ASP A 117 22.40 4.21 15.38
C ASP A 117 20.95 3.74 15.64
N VAL A 118 20.53 2.73 14.88
CA VAL A 118 19.20 2.14 14.93
C VAL A 118 18.90 1.55 16.30
N LEU A 119 19.90 0.94 16.96
CA LEU A 119 19.72 0.28 18.24
C LEU A 119 19.47 1.30 19.35
N ALA A 120 20.27 2.36 19.39
CA ALA A 120 20.08 3.45 20.36
C ALA A 120 18.71 4.13 20.21
N MET A 121 18.21 4.31 18.98
CA MET A 121 16.88 4.88 18.76
C MET A 121 15.75 3.92 19.11
N GLN A 122 15.93 2.63 18.90
CA GLN A 122 14.95 1.62 19.27
C GLN A 122 14.82 1.49 20.79
N GLU A 123 15.95 1.48 21.51
CA GLU A 123 15.97 1.45 22.97
C GLU A 123 15.25 2.67 23.58
N LEU A 124 15.41 3.86 22.98
CA LEU A 124 14.69 5.07 23.39
C LEU A 124 13.17 4.97 23.17
N CYS A 125 12.73 4.34 22.08
CA CYS A 125 11.30 4.09 21.81
C CYS A 125 10.69 3.09 22.78
N GLU A 126 11.47 2.11 23.25
CA GLU A 126 11.04 1.02 24.14
C GLU A 126 11.04 1.39 25.64
N LEU A 127 11.44 2.62 26.00
CA LEU A 127 11.45 3.07 27.39
C LEU A 127 10.05 2.96 28.03
N PRO A 128 9.90 2.20 29.14
CA PRO A 128 8.60 1.82 29.69
C PRO A 128 7.88 2.96 30.43
N ASP A 129 8.63 3.92 30.98
CA ASP A 129 8.08 4.95 31.84
C ASP A 129 7.70 6.22 31.08
N ASN A 130 6.56 6.80 31.41
CA ASN A 130 6.10 8.08 30.83
C ASN A 130 6.55 9.28 31.69
N SER A 131 7.74 9.18 32.27
CA SER A 131 8.30 10.21 33.15
C SER A 131 8.63 11.50 32.38
N THR A 132 8.69 12.62 33.10
CA THR A 132 9.15 13.90 32.54
C THR A 132 10.55 13.78 31.94
N HIS A 133 11.42 12.96 32.56
CA HIS A 133 12.76 12.70 32.04
C HIS A 133 12.74 11.99 30.69
N ASN A 134 11.90 10.95 30.54
CA ASN A 134 11.77 10.24 29.26
C ASN A 134 11.15 11.14 28.18
N TYR A 135 10.24 12.04 28.55
CA TYR A 135 9.74 13.08 27.65
C TYR A 135 10.86 13.97 27.12
N GLU A 136 11.74 14.46 28.00
CA GLU A 136 12.88 15.30 27.60
C GLU A 136 13.85 14.55 26.70
N LEU A 137 14.17 13.30 27.03
CA LEU A 137 15.04 12.45 26.21
C LEU A 137 14.45 12.21 24.81
N LEU A 138 13.16 11.83 24.74
CA LEU A 138 12.46 11.64 23.47
C LEU A 138 12.40 12.93 22.66
N SER A 139 12.12 14.06 23.30
CA SER A 139 12.08 15.38 22.64
C SER A 139 13.45 15.74 22.06
N GLN A 140 14.54 15.54 22.80
CA GLN A 140 15.89 15.78 22.32
C GLN A 140 16.27 14.83 21.18
N ALA A 141 15.88 13.56 21.26
CA ALA A 141 16.13 12.57 20.21
C ALA A 141 15.38 12.93 18.91
N VAL A 142 14.11 13.33 19.01
CA VAL A 142 13.32 13.82 17.87
C VAL A 142 13.97 15.04 17.25
N GLN A 143 14.36 16.03 18.07
CA GLN A 143 15.02 17.24 17.57
C GLN A 143 16.34 16.91 16.85
N ARG A 144 17.19 16.05 17.42
CA ARG A 144 18.43 15.61 16.75
C ARG A 144 18.14 14.92 15.42
N CYS A 145 17.11 14.08 15.34
CA CYS A 145 16.72 13.42 14.10
C CYS A 145 16.24 14.43 13.05
N GLU A 146 15.48 15.45 13.45
CA GLU A 146 15.05 16.54 12.56
C GLU A 146 16.23 17.38 12.06
N GLU A 147 17.20 17.69 12.92
CA GLU A 147 18.43 18.38 12.54
C GLU A 147 19.25 17.56 11.53
N ILE A 148 19.37 16.25 11.73
CA ILE A 148 20.03 15.35 10.78
C ILE A 148 19.23 15.29 9.45
N ARG A 149 17.90 15.21 9.51
CA ARG A 149 17.03 15.18 8.33
C ARG A 149 17.17 16.46 7.50
N THR A 150 17.10 17.63 8.14
CA THR A 150 17.25 18.93 7.46
C THR A 150 18.64 19.12 6.88
N ALA A 151 19.70 18.72 7.60
CA ALA A 151 21.07 18.79 7.11
C ALA A 151 21.33 17.86 5.90
N ASN A 152 20.61 16.75 5.79
CA ASN A 152 20.79 15.73 4.75
C ASN A 152 19.63 15.68 3.74
N LEU A 153 18.85 16.75 3.64
CA LEU A 153 17.64 16.80 2.81
C LEU A 153 17.90 16.52 1.32
N SER A 154 19.01 17.03 0.78
CA SER A 154 19.40 16.78 -0.61
C SER A 154 19.70 15.30 -0.86
N VAL A 155 20.42 14.65 0.06
CA VAL A 155 20.76 13.22 -0.02
C VAL A 155 19.50 12.35 0.09
N LEU A 156 18.57 12.72 0.99
CA LEU A 156 17.28 12.05 1.12
C LEU A 156 16.47 12.14 -0.17
N ILE A 157 16.37 13.34 -0.77
CA ILE A 157 15.65 13.56 -2.03
C ILE A 157 16.28 12.73 -3.16
N ASP A 158 17.61 12.75 -3.29
CA ASP A 158 18.32 11.95 -4.29
C ASP A 158 18.07 10.44 -4.11
N GLN A 159 18.05 9.96 -2.86
CA GLN A 159 17.74 8.56 -2.54
C GLN A 159 16.28 8.19 -2.86
N VAL A 160 15.32 9.07 -2.58
CA VAL A 160 13.92 8.83 -2.95
C VAL A 160 13.77 8.85 -4.47
N HIS A 161 14.48 9.70 -5.19
CA HIS A 161 14.50 9.69 -6.65
C HIS A 161 15.08 8.40 -7.23
N THR A 162 16.17 7.86 -6.67
CA THR A 162 16.71 6.57 -7.11
C THR A 162 15.72 5.45 -6.83
N GLU A 163 15.12 5.39 -5.62
CA GLU A 163 14.07 4.42 -5.32
C GLU A 163 12.90 4.56 -6.31
N ILE A 164 12.36 5.76 -6.56
CA ILE A 164 11.28 5.98 -7.52
C ILE A 164 11.67 5.43 -8.89
N ASN A 165 12.86 5.77 -9.40
CA ASN A 165 13.32 5.28 -10.70
C ASN A 165 13.38 3.75 -10.76
N GLU A 166 13.89 3.09 -9.72
CA GLU A 166 13.92 1.62 -9.63
C GLU A 166 12.51 1.01 -9.65
N TRP A 167 11.56 1.60 -8.92
CA TRP A 167 10.17 1.14 -8.90
C TRP A 167 9.43 1.45 -10.22
N CYS A 168 9.79 2.54 -10.89
CA CYS A 168 9.30 2.88 -12.23
C CYS A 168 9.80 1.90 -13.28
N ASP A 169 11.06 1.46 -13.19
CA ASP A 169 11.60 0.41 -14.07
C ASP A 169 10.89 -0.93 -13.86
N LEU A 170 10.51 -1.26 -12.62
CA LEU A 170 9.74 -2.48 -12.32
C LEU A 170 8.29 -2.42 -12.79
N THR A 171 7.62 -1.27 -12.63
CA THR A 171 6.24 -1.05 -13.06
C THR A 171 6.15 -0.70 -14.55
N LEU A 172 7.29 -0.46 -15.20
CA LEU A 172 7.40 0.05 -16.56
C LEU A 172 6.55 1.31 -16.78
N GLN A 173 6.25 2.04 -15.70
CA GLN A 173 5.55 3.32 -15.74
C GLN A 173 6.56 4.38 -15.35
N TYR A 174 6.91 5.22 -16.32
CA TYR A 174 7.65 6.42 -16.04
C TYR A 174 6.64 7.49 -15.64
N PRO A 175 6.71 8.03 -14.41
CA PRO A 175 5.93 9.20 -14.06
C PRO A 175 6.24 10.27 -15.11
N SER A 176 5.23 11.05 -15.50
CA SER A 176 5.40 12.23 -16.38
C SER A 176 6.35 13.28 -15.78
N VAL A 177 6.93 13.02 -14.61
CA VAL A 177 7.54 14.02 -13.75
C VAL A 177 9.05 14.01 -13.91
N ARG A 178 9.45 14.54 -15.06
CA ARG A 178 10.80 15.07 -15.30
C ARG A 178 10.98 16.45 -14.65
N ASN A 179 10.02 16.93 -13.85
CA ASN A 179 9.89 18.32 -13.40
C ASN A 179 9.86 18.49 -11.87
N TYR A 180 10.44 17.58 -11.08
CA TYR A 180 10.79 17.96 -9.70
C TYR A 180 12.08 18.75 -9.78
N GLN A 181 11.90 20.06 -9.79
CA GLN A 181 12.96 21.04 -9.96
C GLN A 181 14.03 20.83 -8.89
N LYS A 182 15.21 20.36 -9.33
CA LYS A 182 16.37 20.03 -8.49
C LYS A 182 16.88 21.21 -7.65
N ASP A 183 16.41 22.42 -7.95
CA ASP A 183 16.94 23.68 -7.41
C ASP A 183 16.35 24.06 -6.03
N CYS A 184 15.34 23.34 -5.51
CA CYS A 184 14.76 23.61 -4.20
C CYS A 184 14.64 22.33 -3.38
N CYS A 185 15.65 22.02 -2.56
CA CYS A 185 15.56 20.97 -1.54
C CYS A 185 14.70 21.50 -0.37
N THR A 186 13.39 21.25 -0.40
CA THR A 186 12.46 21.58 0.68
C THR A 186 11.89 20.31 1.31
N GLU A 187 11.48 20.38 2.58
CA GLU A 187 10.85 19.24 3.25
C GLU A 187 9.54 18.83 2.56
N GLU A 188 8.77 19.82 2.07
CA GLU A 188 7.55 19.59 1.30
C GLU A 188 7.81 18.78 0.01
N LEU A 189 8.95 19.02 -0.66
CA LEU A 189 9.34 18.24 -1.83
C LEU A 189 9.65 16.79 -1.46
N LEU A 190 10.36 16.57 -0.34
CA LEU A 190 10.66 15.22 0.13
C LEU A 190 9.37 14.46 0.46
N ASP A 191 8.44 15.07 1.20
CA ASP A 191 7.16 14.45 1.56
C ASP A 191 6.34 14.09 0.32
N LEU A 192 6.29 14.97 -0.69
CA LEU A 192 5.62 14.72 -1.96
C LEU A 192 6.25 13.55 -2.74
N LEU A 193 7.58 13.41 -2.71
CA LEU A 193 8.28 12.30 -3.36
C LEU A 193 8.07 10.99 -2.60
N GLU A 194 8.07 11.01 -1.27
CA GLU A 194 7.77 9.83 -0.44
C GLU A 194 6.34 9.33 -0.65
N GLU A 195 5.37 10.24 -0.81
CA GLU A 195 3.99 9.89 -1.12
C GLU A 195 3.86 9.22 -2.50
N GLN A 196 4.49 9.79 -3.53
CA GLN A 196 4.53 9.17 -4.86
C GLN A 196 5.20 7.79 -4.84
N LEU A 197 6.32 7.66 -4.14
CA LEU A 197 7.00 6.38 -3.99
C LEU A 197 6.07 5.33 -3.36
N LYS A 198 5.27 5.73 -2.36
CA LYS A 198 4.27 4.87 -1.73
C LYS A 198 3.16 4.49 -2.71
N GLU A 199 2.66 5.43 -3.52
CA GLU A 199 1.68 5.15 -4.56
C GLU A 199 2.20 4.14 -5.59
N ILE A 200 3.42 4.33 -6.10
CA ILE A 200 4.04 3.42 -7.07
C ILE A 200 4.23 2.03 -6.46
N LYS A 201 4.71 1.93 -5.21
CA LYS A 201 4.85 0.66 -4.48
C LYS A 201 3.49 -0.04 -4.32
N ASN A 202 2.46 0.70 -3.93
CA ASN A 202 1.11 0.15 -3.77
C ASN A 202 0.54 -0.32 -5.11
N TYR A 203 0.76 0.43 -6.18
CA TYR A 203 0.36 0.06 -7.53
C TYR A 203 1.06 -1.22 -7.99
N TYR A 204 2.37 -1.33 -7.80
CA TYR A 204 3.12 -2.54 -8.10
C TYR A 204 2.61 -3.74 -7.29
N ASN A 205 2.45 -3.59 -5.98
CA ASN A 205 2.04 -4.68 -5.11
C ASN A 205 0.62 -5.19 -5.43
N SER A 206 -0.30 -4.27 -5.73
CA SER A 206 -1.68 -4.62 -6.11
C SER A 206 -1.74 -5.35 -7.46
N ASN A 207 -0.82 -5.03 -8.38
CA ASN A 207 -0.80 -5.56 -9.75
C ASN A 207 0.38 -6.51 -10.02
N LYS A 208 0.99 -7.04 -8.95
CA LYS A 208 2.24 -7.81 -9.02
C LYS A 208 2.12 -9.02 -9.94
N SER A 209 0.97 -9.70 -9.93
CA SER A 209 0.70 -10.85 -10.79
C SER A 209 0.78 -10.49 -12.29
N ILE A 210 0.24 -9.33 -12.68
CA ILE A 210 0.28 -8.84 -14.05
C ILE A 210 1.73 -8.56 -14.47
N PHE A 211 2.49 -7.84 -13.63
CA PHE A 211 3.90 -7.53 -13.90
C PHE A 211 4.77 -8.79 -14.03
N GLU A 212 4.59 -9.77 -13.15
CA GLU A 212 5.33 -11.02 -13.22
C GLU A 212 4.99 -11.83 -14.48
N MET A 213 3.72 -11.87 -14.89
CA MET A 213 3.31 -12.57 -16.12
C MET A 213 3.84 -11.85 -17.36
N TYR A 214 3.76 -10.52 -17.39
CA TYR A 214 4.33 -9.71 -18.46
C TYR A 214 5.85 -9.91 -18.57
N ALA A 215 6.59 -9.86 -17.46
CA ALA A 215 8.04 -10.12 -17.46
C ALA A 215 8.39 -11.52 -17.96
N LYS A 216 7.60 -12.55 -17.62
CA LYS A 216 7.78 -13.91 -18.17
C LYS A 216 7.53 -13.94 -19.68
N ARG A 217 6.49 -13.24 -20.15
CA ARG A 217 6.17 -13.11 -21.57
C ARG A 217 7.32 -12.46 -22.33
N VAL A 218 7.83 -11.31 -21.86
CA VAL A 218 8.99 -10.62 -22.46
C VAL A 218 10.21 -11.55 -22.55
N LYS A 219 10.53 -12.28 -21.48
CA LYS A 219 11.65 -13.26 -21.50
C LYS A 219 11.48 -14.34 -22.57
N LEU A 220 10.27 -14.91 -22.72
CA LEU A 220 9.99 -15.91 -23.76
C LEU A 220 10.04 -15.31 -25.16
N TRP A 221 9.51 -14.09 -25.33
CA TRP A 221 9.53 -13.36 -26.60
C TRP A 221 10.96 -13.07 -27.07
N THR A 222 11.78 -12.44 -26.23
CA THR A 222 13.19 -12.16 -26.55
C THR A 222 13.96 -13.45 -26.83
N ARG A 223 13.65 -14.54 -26.12
CA ARG A 223 14.27 -15.84 -26.40
C ARG A 223 13.85 -16.42 -27.75
N MET A 224 12.58 -16.26 -28.13
CA MET A 224 12.09 -16.64 -29.45
C MET A 224 12.88 -15.93 -30.55
N GLU A 225 12.97 -14.60 -30.48
CA GLU A 225 13.71 -13.77 -31.44
C GLU A 225 15.20 -14.17 -31.52
N ALA A 226 15.84 -14.42 -30.37
CA ALA A 226 17.22 -14.86 -30.33
C ALA A 226 17.44 -16.23 -31.01
N LEU A 227 16.49 -17.16 -30.89
CA LEU A 227 16.53 -18.46 -31.59
C LEU A 227 16.34 -18.29 -33.10
N GLU A 228 15.57 -17.29 -33.54
CA GLU A 228 15.42 -16.98 -34.95
C GLU A 228 16.65 -16.31 -35.54
N GLU A 229 17.25 -15.39 -34.82
CA GLU A 229 18.48 -14.73 -35.25
C GLU A 229 19.62 -15.75 -35.40
N LYS A 230 19.73 -16.69 -34.46
CA LYS A 230 20.63 -17.84 -34.59
C LYS A 230 20.29 -18.69 -35.82
N ALA A 231 19.01 -18.87 -36.14
CA ALA A 231 18.58 -19.63 -37.31
C ALA A 231 19.03 -19.02 -38.66
N LYS A 232 19.34 -17.72 -38.70
CA LYS A 232 19.81 -17.02 -39.91
C LYS A 232 21.30 -17.20 -40.19
N LYS A 233 22.12 -17.59 -39.20
CA LYS A 233 23.58 -17.65 -39.35
C LYS A 233 24.02 -18.83 -40.23
N PRO A 234 24.89 -18.62 -41.24
CA PRO A 234 25.32 -19.69 -42.15
C PRO A 234 26.12 -20.81 -41.44
N ASN A 235 26.88 -20.47 -40.40
CA ASN A 235 27.66 -21.42 -39.60
C ASN A 235 26.82 -22.30 -38.64
N ARG A 236 25.49 -22.20 -38.68
CA ARG A 236 24.56 -22.91 -37.79
C ARG A 236 24.64 -24.44 -37.92
N TYR A 237 25.00 -24.96 -39.09
CA TYR A 237 25.05 -26.39 -39.34
C TYR A 237 26.26 -27.09 -38.68
N HIS A 238 27.15 -26.34 -38.01
CA HIS A 238 28.20 -26.91 -37.16
C HIS A 238 27.61 -27.45 -35.83
N ASN A 239 26.89 -28.57 -35.93
CA ASN A 239 26.05 -29.16 -34.87
C ASN A 239 26.85 -30.02 -33.87
N ARG A 240 27.93 -29.49 -33.30
CA ARG A 240 28.67 -30.20 -32.25
C ARG A 240 27.80 -30.33 -30.99
N GLY A 241 27.66 -31.54 -30.44
CA GLY A 241 26.93 -31.76 -29.18
C GLY A 241 25.41 -31.53 -29.24
N GLY A 242 24.77 -31.74 -30.40
CA GLY A 242 23.30 -31.74 -30.53
C GLY A 242 22.62 -30.39 -30.25
N ALA A 243 23.31 -29.28 -30.48
CA ALA A 243 22.80 -27.92 -30.27
C ALA A 243 21.50 -27.65 -31.05
N LEU A 244 21.39 -28.11 -32.31
CA LEU A 244 20.19 -27.89 -33.13
C LEU A 244 18.95 -28.58 -32.55
N LEU A 245 19.11 -29.77 -31.99
CA LEU A 245 18.00 -30.49 -31.36
C LEU A 245 17.54 -29.80 -30.07
N ARG A 246 18.47 -29.21 -29.32
CA ARG A 246 18.15 -28.39 -28.14
C ARG A 246 17.41 -27.11 -28.53
N GLU A 247 17.88 -26.40 -29.56
CA GLU A 247 17.18 -25.23 -30.11
C GLU A 247 15.75 -25.57 -30.54
N GLU A 248 15.55 -26.70 -31.24
CA GLU A 248 14.22 -27.08 -31.73
C GLU A 248 13.28 -27.50 -30.58
N ARG A 249 13.79 -28.21 -29.56
CA ARG A 249 13.01 -28.52 -28.35
C ARG A 249 12.62 -27.24 -27.61
N GLU A 250 13.53 -26.28 -27.52
CA GLU A 250 13.27 -25.00 -26.89
C GLU A 250 12.23 -24.19 -27.67
N ARG A 251 12.34 -24.12 -29.00
CA ARG A 251 11.35 -23.47 -29.88
C ARG A 251 9.96 -24.05 -29.68
N LYS A 252 9.83 -25.39 -29.64
CA LYS A 252 8.56 -26.05 -29.35
C LYS A 252 8.01 -25.69 -27.98
N THR A 253 8.89 -25.64 -26.98
CA THR A 253 8.50 -25.26 -25.62
C THR A 253 7.97 -23.82 -25.57
N ILE A 254 8.66 -22.88 -26.22
CA ILE A 254 8.23 -21.48 -26.31
C ILE A 254 6.90 -21.36 -27.06
N SER A 255 6.75 -22.04 -28.20
CA SER A 255 5.51 -22.03 -28.99
C SER A 255 4.28 -22.54 -28.23
N ILE A 256 4.46 -23.36 -27.21
CA ILE A 256 3.37 -23.86 -26.34
C ILE A 256 3.16 -22.94 -25.13
N LYS A 257 4.25 -22.47 -24.50
CA LYS A 257 4.17 -21.68 -23.27
C LYS A 257 3.76 -20.23 -23.51
N LEU A 258 4.24 -19.62 -24.59
CA LEU A 258 4.00 -18.20 -24.87
C LEU A 258 2.50 -17.88 -25.01
N PRO A 259 1.68 -18.62 -25.80
CA PRO A 259 0.24 -18.36 -25.88
C PRO A 259 -0.49 -18.58 -24.55
N LYS A 260 -0.03 -19.53 -23.72
CA LYS A 260 -0.63 -19.77 -22.39
C LYS A 260 -0.39 -18.60 -21.44
N ILE A 261 0.82 -18.04 -21.45
CA ILE A 261 1.14 -16.86 -20.64
C ILE A 261 0.37 -15.64 -21.15
N GLU A 262 0.26 -15.45 -22.47
CA GLU A 262 -0.52 -14.34 -23.04
C GLU A 262 -2.01 -14.43 -22.70
N GLN A 263 -2.59 -15.64 -22.72
CA GLN A 263 -3.97 -15.86 -22.30
C GLN A 263 -4.19 -15.54 -20.80
N GLN A 264 -3.30 -16.03 -19.93
CA GLN A 264 -3.36 -15.71 -18.50
C GLN A 264 -3.18 -14.22 -18.23
N LEU A 265 -2.27 -13.57 -18.94
CA LEU A 265 -2.05 -12.13 -18.85
C LEU A 265 -3.31 -11.36 -19.28
N ARG A 266 -3.98 -11.79 -20.35
CA ARG A 266 -5.24 -11.20 -20.81
C ARG A 266 -6.35 -11.29 -19.77
N GLU A 267 -6.50 -12.44 -19.11
CA GLU A 267 -7.48 -12.62 -18.03
C GLU A 267 -7.21 -11.69 -16.84
N LEU A 268 -5.94 -11.57 -16.43
CA LEU A 268 -5.54 -10.68 -15.35
C LEU A 268 -5.75 -9.20 -15.70
N VAL A 269 -5.40 -8.78 -16.92
CA VAL A 269 -5.62 -7.40 -17.40
C VAL A 269 -7.11 -7.09 -17.48
N GLN A 270 -7.94 -8.00 -18.00
CA GLN A 270 -9.38 -7.79 -18.08
C GLN A 270 -10.02 -7.67 -16.69
N ALA A 271 -9.58 -8.48 -15.72
CA ALA A 271 -10.03 -8.36 -14.33
C ALA A 271 -9.65 -7.01 -13.71
N TYR A 272 -8.44 -6.51 -14.00
CA TYR A 272 -7.99 -5.18 -13.59
C TYR A 272 -8.86 -4.08 -14.21
N GLU A 273 -9.13 -4.14 -15.51
CA GLU A 273 -9.94 -3.14 -16.21
C GLU A 273 -11.39 -3.09 -15.71
N GLN A 274 -11.96 -4.25 -15.38
CA GLN A 274 -13.29 -4.34 -14.78
C GLN A 274 -13.33 -3.73 -13.36
N GLY A 275 -12.29 -3.95 -12.56
CA GLY A 275 -12.21 -3.43 -11.19
C GLY A 275 -11.93 -1.93 -11.13
N ASN A 276 -11.05 -1.43 -12.01
CA ASN A 276 -10.53 -0.05 -11.92
C ASN A 276 -11.15 0.90 -12.96
N GLY A 277 -11.85 0.39 -13.97
CA GLY A 277 -12.49 1.18 -15.03
C GLY A 277 -11.50 1.89 -15.96
N ARG A 278 -10.24 1.45 -15.99
CA ARG A 278 -9.14 2.06 -16.76
C ARG A 278 -8.27 0.97 -17.39
N PRO A 279 -7.75 1.18 -18.61
CA PRO A 279 -6.86 0.23 -19.25
C PRO A 279 -5.57 0.04 -18.45
N PHE A 280 -5.00 -1.15 -18.50
CA PHE A 280 -3.69 -1.42 -17.88
C PHE A 280 -2.56 -0.97 -18.82
N LEU A 281 -1.80 0.04 -18.40
CA LEU A 281 -0.76 0.67 -19.20
C LEU A 281 0.64 0.23 -18.79
N VAL A 282 1.47 -0.07 -19.79
CA VAL A 282 2.92 -0.32 -19.67
C VAL A 282 3.63 0.63 -20.65
N GLN A 283 4.55 1.44 -20.13
CA GLN A 283 5.27 2.48 -20.89
C GLN A 283 4.34 3.46 -21.63
N GLY A 284 3.15 3.72 -21.08
CA GLY A 284 2.15 4.61 -21.68
C GLY A 284 1.26 3.95 -22.75
N GLU A 285 1.42 2.65 -23.01
CA GLU A 285 0.62 1.90 -23.98
C GLU A 285 -0.17 0.79 -23.30
N GLU A 286 -1.33 0.44 -23.85
CA GLU A 286 -2.11 -0.71 -23.38
C GLU A 286 -1.34 -2.01 -23.62
N VAL A 287 -1.19 -2.83 -22.59
CA VAL A 287 -0.40 -4.07 -22.66
C VAL A 287 -0.86 -5.01 -23.76
N LEU A 288 -2.18 -5.19 -23.92
CA LEU A 288 -2.74 -6.09 -24.92
C LEU A 288 -2.52 -5.55 -26.34
N GLY A 289 -2.66 -4.23 -26.52
CA GLY A 289 -2.33 -3.55 -27.78
C GLY A 289 -0.86 -3.73 -28.17
N ARG A 290 0.06 -3.55 -27.21
CA ARG A 290 1.50 -3.77 -27.44
C ARG A 290 1.79 -5.21 -27.88
N ILE A 291 1.23 -6.20 -27.20
CA ILE A 291 1.43 -7.62 -27.55
C ILE A 291 0.94 -7.91 -28.97
N ALA A 292 -0.21 -7.35 -29.36
CA ALA A 292 -0.73 -7.51 -30.71
C ALA A 292 0.20 -6.89 -31.77
N ASN A 293 0.73 -5.69 -31.51
CA ASN A 293 1.66 -5.01 -32.41
C ASN A 293 2.96 -5.79 -32.58
N GLU A 294 3.54 -6.34 -31.51
CA GLU A 294 4.76 -7.15 -31.59
C GLU A 294 4.58 -8.42 -32.45
N TRP A 295 3.41 -9.06 -32.36
CA TRP A 295 3.06 -10.20 -33.23
C TRP A 295 2.87 -9.78 -34.69
N GLU A 296 2.29 -8.61 -34.93
CA GLU A 296 2.11 -8.05 -36.26
C GLU A 296 3.45 -7.75 -36.93
N ASP A 297 4.34 -7.05 -36.23
CA ASP A 297 5.69 -6.73 -36.70
C ASP A 297 6.47 -8.00 -37.02
N TYR A 298 6.38 -9.01 -36.15
CA TYR A 298 6.99 -10.31 -36.36
C TYR A 298 6.46 -11.00 -37.62
N ARG A 299 5.14 -10.97 -37.85
CA ARG A 299 4.50 -11.56 -39.04
C ARG A 299 4.94 -10.85 -40.31
N MET A 300 4.89 -9.52 -40.32
CA MET A 300 5.31 -8.70 -41.45
C MET A 300 6.78 -8.92 -41.80
N ALA A 301 7.67 -8.96 -40.80
CA ALA A 301 9.09 -9.24 -41.02
C ALA A 301 9.34 -10.64 -41.62
N LYS A 302 8.52 -11.63 -41.28
CA LYS A 302 8.60 -12.99 -41.84
C LYS A 302 8.10 -13.03 -43.28
N GLU A 303 6.97 -12.39 -43.56
CA GLU A 303 6.39 -12.28 -44.90
C GLU A 303 7.35 -11.58 -45.86
N GLN A 304 7.92 -10.43 -45.47
CA GLN A 304 8.92 -9.69 -46.25
C GLN A 304 10.14 -10.56 -46.60
N LYS A 305 10.68 -11.33 -45.63
CA LYS A 305 11.80 -12.26 -45.88
C LYS A 305 11.43 -13.35 -46.88
N THR A 306 10.21 -13.88 -46.80
CA THR A 306 9.76 -14.91 -47.76
C THR A 306 9.54 -14.33 -49.16
N ALA A 307 9.01 -13.12 -49.26
CA ALA A 307 8.84 -12.41 -50.53
C ALA A 307 10.20 -12.08 -51.18
N ALA A 308 11.15 -11.56 -50.39
CA ALA A 308 12.51 -11.30 -50.86
C ALA A 308 13.22 -12.57 -51.36
N ARG A 309 13.06 -13.70 -50.66
CA ARG A 309 13.58 -15.01 -51.12
C ARG A 309 12.93 -15.49 -52.41
N LYS A 310 11.61 -15.33 -52.55
CA LYS A 310 10.89 -15.68 -53.79
C LYS A 310 11.34 -14.81 -54.97
N LYS A 311 11.53 -13.50 -54.73
CA LYS A 311 12.04 -12.56 -55.74
C LYS A 311 13.48 -12.87 -56.16
N ALA A 312 14.37 -13.11 -55.21
CA ALA A 312 15.74 -13.55 -55.51
C ALA A 312 15.77 -14.88 -56.27
N ALA A 313 14.89 -15.83 -55.93
CA ALA A 313 14.76 -17.09 -56.65
C ALA A 313 14.21 -16.92 -58.06
N SER A 314 13.25 -16.00 -58.30
CA SER A 314 12.75 -15.72 -59.65
C SER A 314 13.77 -14.96 -60.52
N ASP A 315 14.52 -14.05 -59.93
CA ASP A 315 15.56 -13.28 -60.64
C ASP A 315 16.76 -14.18 -61.03
N THR A 316 17.02 -15.25 -60.28
CA THR A 316 18.08 -16.24 -60.58
C THR A 316 17.70 -17.22 -61.71
N ILE A 317 16.41 -17.34 -62.07
CA ILE A 317 15.93 -18.30 -63.10
C ILE A 317 16.07 -17.73 -64.54
N LEU A 318 16.46 -16.47 -64.72
CA LEU A 318 16.60 -15.84 -66.04
C LEU A 318 17.97 -16.02 -66.73
N GLU A 319 18.91 -16.80 -66.17
CA GLU A 319 20.09 -17.27 -66.93
C GLU A 319 19.85 -18.70 -67.46
N PRO A 320 19.89 -18.93 -68.78
CA PRO A 320 19.71 -20.26 -69.34
C PRO A 320 21.00 -21.07 -69.15
N LEU A 321 21.03 -21.92 -68.13
CA LEU A 321 22.01 -23.00 -68.03
C LEU A 321 21.47 -24.24 -68.74
N ASN A 322 22.10 -24.56 -69.87
CA ASN A 322 22.03 -25.87 -70.50
C ASN A 322 22.47 -26.98 -69.54
N SER A 323 21.83 -28.14 -69.70
CA SER A 323 22.22 -29.48 -69.23
C SER A 323 21.57 -29.98 -67.92
N THR A 324 20.59 -30.86 -68.15
CA THR A 324 20.43 -32.20 -67.57
C THR A 324 20.80 -32.37 -66.10
N PHE A 325 19.82 -32.42 -65.20
CA PHE A 325 19.72 -33.51 -64.22
C PHE A 325 18.30 -33.63 -63.64
N SER A 326 17.89 -34.88 -63.59
CA SER A 326 16.61 -35.48 -63.21
C SER A 326 16.06 -35.07 -61.84
N SER A 327 14.75 -34.80 -61.86
CA SER A 327 13.73 -34.98 -60.83
C SER A 327 14.14 -35.56 -59.46
N LEU A 328 13.97 -34.76 -58.40
CA LEU A 328 13.63 -35.26 -57.07
C LEU A 328 12.45 -34.47 -56.49
N ILE A 329 11.39 -35.22 -56.17
CA ILE A 329 10.11 -34.76 -55.64
C ILE A 329 10.31 -34.25 -54.21
N SER A 330 10.01 -32.97 -53.97
CA SER A 330 10.02 -32.37 -52.64
C SER A 330 8.66 -32.54 -51.97
N LEU A 331 8.56 -33.47 -51.01
CA LEU A 331 7.43 -33.56 -50.10
C LEU A 331 7.46 -32.39 -49.11
N ARG A 332 6.61 -31.38 -49.33
CA ARG A 332 6.30 -30.36 -48.32
C ARG A 332 5.30 -30.94 -47.32
N LYS A 333 5.71 -31.15 -46.06
CA LYS A 333 4.79 -31.21 -44.92
C LYS A 333 4.54 -29.78 -44.43
N THR A 334 3.34 -29.28 -44.65
CA THR A 334 2.83 -28.06 -44.02
C THR A 334 2.41 -28.37 -42.58
N THR A 335 3.07 -27.77 -41.61
CA THR A 335 2.49 -27.58 -40.27
C THR A 335 2.12 -26.11 -40.14
N SER A 336 0.90 -25.79 -40.57
CA SER A 336 0.26 -24.52 -40.22
C SER A 336 -0.17 -24.60 -38.76
N VAL A 337 0.30 -23.64 -37.95
CA VAL A 337 -0.28 -23.41 -36.63
C VAL A 337 -1.62 -22.67 -36.86
N PRO A 338 -2.72 -23.10 -36.24
CA PRO A 338 -4.03 -22.50 -36.48
C PRO A 338 -4.08 -21.05 -35.98
N TYR A 339 -4.71 -20.21 -36.81
CA TYR A 339 -4.95 -18.79 -36.60
C TYR A 339 -6.07 -18.58 -35.57
N PHE A 340 -5.88 -17.70 -34.60
CA PHE A 340 -6.94 -17.23 -33.72
C PHE A 340 -7.57 -15.99 -34.35
N ASN A 341 -8.74 -16.14 -34.95
CA ASN A 341 -9.51 -15.04 -35.51
C ASN A 341 -10.46 -14.51 -34.42
N SER A 342 -10.35 -13.24 -34.05
CA SER A 342 -11.34 -12.55 -33.21
C SER A 342 -11.91 -11.39 -34.01
N SER A 343 -12.90 -11.68 -34.85
CA SER A 343 -13.84 -10.67 -35.34
C SER A 343 -14.88 -10.44 -34.25
N ILE A 344 -14.81 -9.28 -33.60
CA ILE A 344 -15.93 -8.74 -32.82
C ILE A 344 -16.88 -8.10 -33.82
N GLY A 345 -18.09 -8.65 -33.91
CA GLY A 345 -19.18 -8.11 -34.72
C GLY A 345 -19.69 -6.80 -34.13
N SER A 346 -19.62 -5.73 -34.93
CA SER A 346 -20.39 -4.51 -34.70
C SER A 346 -21.78 -4.71 -35.31
N VAL A 347 -22.79 -4.71 -34.44
CA VAL A 347 -24.22 -4.77 -34.79
C VAL A 347 -24.59 -3.47 -35.51
N GLY A 348 -25.20 -3.62 -36.68
CA GLY A 348 -25.61 -2.52 -37.54
C GLY A 348 -26.80 -1.73 -36.99
N THR A 349 -26.70 -0.41 -37.13
CA THR A 349 -27.84 0.51 -37.19
C THR A 349 -27.98 0.98 -38.64
N ARG A 350 -29.16 0.73 -39.23
CA ARG A 350 -29.54 1.20 -40.57
C ARG A 350 -30.55 2.34 -40.39
N PRO A 351 -30.45 3.46 -41.12
CA PRO A 351 -31.44 4.54 -41.05
C PRO A 351 -32.46 4.42 -42.19
N ALA A 352 -33.73 4.64 -41.83
CA ALA A 352 -34.82 5.30 -42.56
C ALA A 352 -36.16 4.82 -41.99
#